data_AF-A0A6A5X663-F1
#
_entry.id   AF-A0A6A5X663-F1
#
_cell.length_a   1.000
_cell.length_b   1.000
_cell.length_c   1.000
_cell.angle_alpha   90.00
_cell.angle_beta   90.00
_cell.angle_gamma   90.00
#
_symmetry.space_group_name_H-M   'P 1'
#
loop_
_entity.id
_entity.type
_entity.pdbx_description
1 polymer ?
#
loop_
_entity_poly.entity_id
_entity_poly.type
_entity_poly.pdbx_seq_one_letter_code
_entity_poly.pdbx_strand_id
1 'polypeptide(L)'
;QGRWDAAEELEVQVMETRKMKLGADHPDTLTSMGNLASTYQNQGRWNVAEELGVQVMETFKKKLGADHPSTLISMANLAWTWKSLERRAEAIGLLQECVHLRCQTLRAGHPDLVSSRETLAKWEAEQGLRTIAMSLCDG
;
A
#
# COMPACT_ATOMS: atom_id res chain seq x y z
N GLN A 1 -2.51 -20.36 -13.02
CA GLN A 1 -2.25 -20.81 -11.63
C GLN A 1 -0.76 -20.93 -11.30
N GLY A 2 0.01 -21.89 -11.81
CA GLY A 2 1.29 -22.32 -11.20
C GLY A 2 2.48 -21.34 -11.10
N ARG A 3 2.45 -20.15 -11.72
CA ARG A 3 3.54 -19.16 -11.56
C ARG A 3 3.47 -18.41 -10.23
N TRP A 4 2.27 -18.22 -9.69
CA TRP A 4 2.07 -17.50 -8.43
C TRP A 4 2.36 -18.37 -7.22
N ASP A 5 2.12 -19.68 -7.32
CA ASP A 5 2.41 -20.63 -6.24
C ASP A 5 3.93 -20.75 -6.01
N ALA A 6 4.72 -20.83 -7.09
CA ALA A 6 6.18 -20.84 -7.00
C ALA A 6 6.76 -19.50 -6.50
N ALA A 7 6.14 -18.37 -6.88
CA ALA A 7 6.53 -17.05 -6.37
C ALA A 7 6.25 -16.92 -4.88
N GLU A 8 5.06 -17.35 -4.42
CA GLU A 8 4.69 -17.37 -3.01
C GLU A 8 5.68 -18.20 -2.18
N GLU A 9 5.99 -19.43 -2.62
CA GLU A 9 6.91 -20.30 -1.86
C GLU A 9 8.28 -19.63 -1.68
N LEU A 10 8.83 -19.05 -2.74
CA LEU A 10 10.10 -18.32 -2.69
C LEU A 10 10.00 -17.09 -1.77
N GLU A 11 8.94 -16.30 -1.88
CA GLU A 11 8.74 -15.09 -1.07
C GLU A 11 8.58 -15.42 0.42
N VAL A 12 7.88 -16.49 0.77
CA VAL A 12 7.77 -16.99 2.14
C VAL A 12 9.13 -17.42 2.68
N GLN A 13 9.91 -18.19 1.91
CA GLN A 13 11.26 -18.59 2.33
C GLN A 13 12.19 -17.40 2.55
N VAL A 14 12.15 -16.41 1.64
CA VAL A 14 12.94 -15.17 1.75
C VAL A 14 12.52 -14.36 2.97
N MET A 15 11.21 -14.20 3.18
CA MET A 15 10.64 -13.48 4.33
C MET A 15 11.08 -14.11 5.65
N GLU A 16 10.92 -15.42 5.82
CA GLU A 16 11.30 -16.12 7.06
C GLU A 16 12.82 -16.08 7.29
N THR A 17 13.63 -16.20 6.23
CA THR A 17 15.09 -16.06 6.34
C THR A 17 15.49 -14.66 6.80
N ARG A 18 14.88 -13.61 6.25
CA ARG A 18 15.14 -12.22 6.64
C ARG A 18 14.66 -11.95 8.06
N LYS A 19 13.48 -12.43 8.42
CA LYS A 19 12.93 -12.34 9.78
C LYS A 19 13.86 -12.96 10.81
N MET A 20 14.44 -14.14 10.52
CA MET A 20 15.40 -14.80 11.40
C MET A 20 16.73 -14.03 11.52
N LYS A 21 17.25 -13.49 10.42
CA LYS A 21 18.58 -12.85 10.38
C LYS A 21 18.58 -11.38 10.79
N LEU A 22 17.53 -10.65 10.45
CA LEU A 22 17.45 -9.19 10.55
C LEU A 22 16.39 -8.72 11.55
N GLY A 23 15.45 -9.60 11.92
CA GLY A 23 14.28 -9.28 12.72
C GLY A 23 13.05 -8.95 11.88
N ALA A 24 11.87 -9.03 12.51
CA ALA A 24 10.58 -8.80 11.86
C ALA A 24 10.40 -7.35 11.39
N ASP A 25 10.94 -6.39 12.14
CA ASP A 25 10.78 -4.95 11.87
C ASP A 25 11.82 -4.38 10.89
N HIS A 26 12.74 -5.22 10.38
CA HIS A 26 13.78 -4.74 9.49
C HIS A 26 13.17 -4.33 8.13
N PRO A 27 13.59 -3.20 7.52
CA PRO A 27 13.03 -2.74 6.24
C PRO A 27 12.99 -3.81 5.16
N ASP A 28 14.07 -4.58 4.99
CA ASP A 28 14.10 -5.69 4.01
C ASP A 28 13.10 -6.81 4.31
N THR A 29 12.85 -7.11 5.58
CA THR A 29 11.82 -8.08 5.98
C THR A 29 10.43 -7.55 5.63
N LEU A 30 10.16 -6.29 5.93
CA LEU A 30 8.89 -5.62 5.63
C LEU A 30 8.66 -5.48 4.12
N THR A 31 9.70 -5.20 3.33
CA THR A 31 9.61 -5.21 1.86
C THR A 31 9.26 -6.61 1.34
N SER A 32 9.85 -7.67 1.91
CA SER A 32 9.47 -9.04 1.54
C SER A 32 8.01 -9.36 1.88
N MET A 33 7.53 -8.94 3.05
CA MET A 33 6.13 -9.09 3.43
C MET A 33 5.18 -8.31 2.51
N GLY A 34 5.56 -7.11 2.10
CA GLY A 34 4.79 -6.30 1.14
C GLY A 34 4.69 -6.97 -0.23
N ASN A 35 5.77 -7.58 -0.72
CA ASN A 35 5.74 -8.35 -1.97
C ASN A 35 4.84 -9.58 -1.85
N LEU A 36 4.95 -10.32 -0.73
CA LEU A 36 4.10 -11.48 -0.47
C LEU A 36 2.61 -11.11 -0.41
N ALA A 37 2.29 -9.94 0.17
CA ALA A 37 0.93 -9.40 0.15
C ALA A 37 0.44 -9.15 -1.30
N SER A 38 1.26 -8.55 -2.16
CA SER A 38 0.93 -8.36 -3.58
C SER A 38 0.77 -9.69 -4.34
N THR A 39 1.57 -10.71 -4.02
CA THR A 39 1.39 -12.07 -4.56
C THR A 39 0.03 -12.65 -4.14
N TYR A 40 -0.37 -12.49 -2.89
CA TYR A 40 -1.70 -12.90 -2.42
C TYR A 40 -2.84 -12.14 -3.09
N GLN A 41 -2.70 -10.84 -3.33
CA GLN A 41 -3.66 -10.06 -4.13
C GLN A 41 -3.84 -10.66 -5.53
N ASN A 42 -2.73 -10.99 -6.21
CA ASN A 42 -2.77 -11.58 -7.55
C ASN A 42 -3.39 -12.99 -7.59
N GLN A 43 -3.39 -13.70 -6.46
CA GLN A 43 -4.09 -14.97 -6.28
C GLN A 43 -5.56 -14.81 -5.82
N GLY A 44 -6.03 -13.59 -5.55
CA GLY A 44 -7.36 -13.33 -5.00
C GLY A 44 -7.50 -13.61 -3.50
N ARG A 45 -6.39 -13.80 -2.79
CA ARG A 45 -6.33 -14.08 -1.34
C ARG A 45 -6.26 -12.78 -0.53
N TRP A 46 -7.28 -11.93 -0.68
CA TRP A 46 -7.29 -10.57 -0.16
C TRP A 46 -7.16 -10.45 1.36
N ASN A 47 -7.76 -11.36 2.14
CA ASN A 47 -7.69 -11.31 3.61
C ASN A 47 -6.25 -11.49 4.12
N VAL A 48 -5.50 -12.45 3.55
CA VAL A 48 -4.10 -12.68 3.96
C VAL A 48 -3.20 -11.55 3.47
N ALA A 49 -3.48 -11.01 2.28
CA ALA A 49 -2.80 -9.81 1.79
C ALA A 49 -3.03 -8.60 2.70
N GLU A 50 -4.23 -8.46 3.26
CA GLU A 50 -4.57 -7.38 4.18
C GLU A 50 -3.77 -7.48 5.47
N GLU A 51 -3.76 -8.65 6.11
CA GLU A 51 -3.03 -8.87 7.38
C GLU A 51 -1.56 -8.47 7.24
N LEU A 52 -0.90 -8.92 6.17
CA LEU A 52 0.49 -8.54 5.86
C LEU A 52 0.61 -7.04 5.55
N GLY A 53 -0.30 -6.49 4.74
CA GLY A 53 -0.28 -5.08 4.34
C GLY A 53 -0.41 -4.13 5.53
N VAL A 54 -1.32 -4.41 6.48
CA VAL A 54 -1.49 -3.64 7.72
C VAL A 54 -0.21 -3.70 8.56
N GLN A 55 0.34 -4.89 8.76
CA GLN A 55 1.56 -5.05 9.54
C GLN A 55 2.74 -4.28 8.93
N VAL A 56 2.91 -4.33 7.61
CA VAL A 56 3.96 -3.59 6.89
C VAL A 56 3.77 -2.08 7.02
N MET A 57 2.55 -1.58 6.77
CA MET A 57 2.24 -0.16 6.81
C MET A 57 2.47 0.44 8.21
N GLU A 58 1.91 -0.18 9.25
CA GLU A 58 2.05 0.31 10.62
C GLU A 58 3.51 0.28 11.10
N THR A 59 4.26 -0.78 10.74
CA THR A 59 5.67 -0.87 11.13
C THR A 59 6.51 0.19 10.41
N PHE A 60 6.31 0.40 9.11
CA PHE A 60 7.00 1.47 8.38
C PHE A 60 6.62 2.86 8.91
N LYS A 61 5.33 3.12 9.15
CA LYS A 61 4.85 4.38 9.73
C LYS A 61 5.53 4.68 11.06
N LYS A 62 5.65 3.66 11.93
CA LYS A 62 6.32 3.78 13.24
C LYS A 62 7.85 3.98 13.14
N LYS A 63 8.52 3.31 12.20
CA LYS A 63 9.99 3.29 12.12
C LYS A 63 10.57 4.43 11.28
N LEU A 64 9.91 4.76 10.19
CA LEU A 64 10.41 5.66 9.16
C LEU A 64 9.63 6.98 9.07
N GLY A 65 8.43 7.03 9.67
CA GLY A 65 7.50 8.16 9.56
C GLY A 65 6.41 7.91 8.52
N ALA A 66 5.33 8.69 8.62
CA ALA A 66 4.15 8.57 7.76
C ALA A 66 4.43 9.01 6.31
N ASP A 67 5.31 9.98 6.13
CA ASP A 67 5.68 10.62 4.87
C ASP A 67 6.81 9.88 4.12
N HIS A 68 7.41 8.85 4.75
CA HIS A 68 8.45 8.06 4.12
C HIS A 68 7.92 7.30 2.89
N PRO A 69 8.67 7.25 1.76
CA PRO A 69 8.22 6.59 0.54
C PRO A 69 7.72 5.15 0.72
N SER A 70 8.41 4.34 1.53
CA SER A 70 7.99 2.97 1.83
C SER A 70 6.64 2.90 2.56
N THR A 71 6.37 3.84 3.47
CA THR A 71 5.07 3.95 4.15
C THR A 71 3.99 4.32 3.12
N LEU A 72 4.24 5.33 2.29
CA LEU A 72 3.29 5.78 1.27
C LEU A 72 2.98 4.71 0.20
N ILE A 73 3.95 3.89 -0.18
CA ILE A 73 3.73 2.74 -1.07
C ILE A 73 2.86 1.69 -0.37
N SER A 74 3.16 1.36 0.89
CA SER A 74 2.39 0.37 1.65
C SER A 74 0.94 0.82 1.90
N MET A 75 0.70 2.11 2.16
CA MET A 75 -0.65 2.69 2.27
C MET A 75 -1.44 2.55 0.96
N ALA A 76 -0.82 2.87 -0.18
CA ALA A 76 -1.49 2.75 -1.48
C ALA A 76 -1.83 1.28 -1.80
N ASN A 77 -0.93 0.34 -1.52
CA ASN A 77 -1.18 -1.08 -1.73
C ASN A 77 -2.29 -1.62 -0.81
N LEU A 78 -2.31 -1.21 0.46
CA LEU A 78 -3.36 -1.60 1.40
C LEU A 78 -4.72 -1.01 1.01
N ALA A 79 -4.76 0.23 0.51
CA ALA A 79 -5.99 0.84 0.00
C ALA A 79 -6.58 0.03 -1.16
N TRP A 80 -5.75 -0.50 -2.07
CA TRP A 80 -6.20 -1.41 -3.12
C TRP A 80 -6.77 -2.71 -2.55
N THR A 81 -6.13 -3.31 -1.53
CA THR A 81 -6.67 -4.50 -0.85
C THR A 81 -8.06 -4.23 -0.28
N TRP A 82 -8.23 -3.13 0.45
CA TRP A 82 -9.52 -2.77 1.05
C TRP A 82 -10.59 -2.48 -0.01
N LYS A 83 -10.21 -1.87 -1.14
CA LYS A 83 -11.13 -1.70 -2.27
C LYS A 83 -11.61 -3.05 -2.81
N SER A 84 -10.72 -4.02 -2.99
CA SER A 84 -11.06 -5.38 -3.45
C SER A 84 -11.91 -6.16 -2.43
N LEU A 85 -11.81 -5.83 -1.14
CA LEU A 85 -12.65 -6.35 -0.06
C LEU A 85 -13.99 -5.60 0.09
N GLU A 86 -14.34 -4.74 -0.86
CA GLU A 86 -15.54 -3.88 -0.84
C GLU A 86 -15.59 -2.87 0.33
N ARG A 87 -14.48 -2.67 1.04
CA ARG A 87 -14.31 -1.68 2.12
C ARG A 87 -13.93 -0.31 1.54
N ARG A 88 -14.79 0.20 0.66
CA ARG A 88 -14.53 1.37 -0.19
C ARG A 88 -14.26 2.65 0.59
N ALA A 89 -14.98 2.89 1.68
CA ALA A 89 -14.78 4.10 2.48
C ALA A 89 -13.39 4.14 3.14
N GLU A 90 -12.95 3.00 3.69
CA GLU A 90 -11.63 2.86 4.30
C GLU A 90 -10.51 2.97 3.26
N ALA A 91 -10.71 2.35 2.09
CA ALA A 91 -9.79 2.44 0.96
C ALA A 91 -9.59 3.90 0.48
N ILE A 92 -10.69 4.64 0.31
CA ILE A 92 -10.66 6.05 -0.09
C ILE A 92 -9.98 6.89 0.99
N GLY A 93 -10.33 6.71 2.27
CA GLY A 93 -9.72 7.46 3.38
C GLY A 93 -8.21 7.26 3.46
N LEU A 94 -7.73 6.02 3.33
CA LEU A 94 -6.30 5.72 3.34
C LEU A 94 -5.57 6.31 2.13
N LEU A 95 -6.19 6.25 0.93
CA LEU A 95 -5.61 6.83 -0.27
C LEU A 95 -5.60 8.37 -0.21
N GLN A 96 -6.59 9.00 0.41
CA GLN A 96 -6.61 10.44 0.68
C GLN A 96 -5.42 10.86 1.57
N GLU A 97 -5.18 10.14 2.67
CA GLU A 97 -4.03 10.40 3.54
C GLU A 97 -2.71 10.23 2.76
N CYS A 98 -2.59 9.18 1.94
CA CYS A 98 -1.42 8.93 1.10
C CYS A 98 -1.18 10.08 0.10
N VAL A 99 -2.22 10.55 -0.60
CA VAL A 99 -2.11 11.67 -1.55
C VAL A 99 -1.71 12.95 -0.83
N HIS A 100 -2.30 13.25 0.33
CA HIS A 100 -1.96 14.43 1.12
C HIS A 100 -0.47 14.45 1.51
N LEU A 101 0.04 13.33 2.03
CA LEU A 101 1.47 13.21 2.39
C LEU A 101 2.39 13.26 1.16
N ARG A 102 1.97 12.69 0.02
CA ARG A 102 2.71 12.82 -1.25
C ARG A 102 2.76 14.26 -1.76
N CYS A 103 1.72 15.07 -1.56
CA CYS A 103 1.75 16.50 -1.91
C CYS A 103 2.81 17.27 -1.12
N GLN A 104 3.04 16.90 0.15
CA GLN A 104 4.02 17.57 1.03
C GLN A 104 5.46 17.19 0.69
N THR A 105 5.70 15.99 0.15
CA THR A 105 7.04 15.42 -0.04
C THR A 105 7.51 15.38 -1.49
N LEU A 106 6.58 15.26 -2.45
CA LEU A 106 6.89 15.08 -3.86
C LEU A 106 6.55 16.33 -4.67
N ARG A 107 7.30 16.57 -5.74
CA ARG A 107 6.96 17.62 -6.72
C ARG A 107 5.66 17.26 -7.44
N ALA A 108 4.87 18.26 -7.82
CA ALA A 108 3.55 18.09 -8.45
C ALA A 108 3.52 17.13 -9.67
N GLY A 109 4.62 17.05 -10.43
CA GLY A 109 4.75 16.16 -11.59
C GLY A 109 5.29 14.75 -11.29
N HIS A 110 5.49 14.38 -10.02
CA HIS A 110 6.00 13.05 -9.69
C HIS A 110 5.00 11.96 -10.11
N PRO A 111 5.42 10.90 -10.82
CA PRO A 111 4.51 9.87 -11.32
C PRO A 111 3.61 9.26 -10.24
N ASP A 112 4.16 8.94 -9.07
CA ASP A 112 3.37 8.37 -7.97
C ASP A 112 2.29 9.31 -7.44
N LEU A 113 2.57 10.63 -7.37
CA LEU A 113 1.59 11.61 -6.93
C LEU A 113 0.46 11.74 -7.96
N VAL A 114 0.82 11.91 -9.24
CA VAL A 114 -0.14 11.98 -10.36
C VAL A 114 -1.03 10.73 -10.37
N SER A 115 -0.43 9.54 -10.37
CA SER A 115 -1.15 8.27 -10.38
C SER A 115 -2.08 8.11 -9.17
N SER A 116 -1.64 8.48 -7.97
CA SER A 116 -2.50 8.39 -6.77
C SER A 116 -3.66 9.39 -6.79
N ARG A 117 -3.44 10.62 -7.29
CA ARG A 117 -4.51 11.63 -7.43
C ARG A 117 -5.57 11.19 -8.43
N GLU A 118 -5.16 10.69 -9.60
CA GLU A 118 -6.08 10.17 -10.61
C GLU A 118 -6.88 8.98 -10.08
N THR A 119 -6.19 8.06 -9.39
CA THR A 119 -6.84 6.89 -8.77
C THR A 119 -7.87 7.34 -7.73
N LEU A 120 -7.51 8.27 -6.86
CA LEU A 120 -8.41 8.80 -5.84
C LEU A 120 -9.63 9.50 -6.46
N ALA A 121 -9.41 10.37 -7.46
CA ALA A 121 -10.49 11.08 -8.14
C ALA A 121 -11.48 10.11 -8.79
N LYS A 122 -10.96 9.04 -9.41
CA LYS A 122 -11.79 7.97 -9.97
C LYS A 122 -12.62 7.27 -8.89
N TRP A 123 -12.01 6.92 -7.76
CA TRP A 123 -12.72 6.22 -6.68
C TRP A 123 -13.77 7.10 -6.01
N GLU A 124 -13.50 8.39 -5.83
CA GLU A 124 -14.46 9.37 -5.33
C GLU A 124 -15.66 9.49 -6.28
N ALA A 125 -15.42 9.58 -7.59
CA ALA A 125 -16.47 9.65 -8.61
C ALA A 125 -17.34 8.38 -8.64
N GLU A 126 -16.73 7.19 -8.51
CA GLU A 126 -17.45 5.91 -8.43
C GLU A 126 -18.40 5.82 -7.22
N GLN A 127 -18.14 6.57 -6.14
CA GLN A 127 -19.01 6.64 -4.96
C GLN A 127 -19.94 7.86 -4.93
N GLY A 128 -19.94 8.68 -5.99
CA GLY A 128 -20.70 9.95 -6.01
C GLY A 128 -20.22 10.97 -4.98
N LEU A 129 -18.99 10.84 -4.48
CA LEU A 129 -18.38 11.78 -3.55
C LEU A 129 -17.88 13.02 -4.31
N ARG A 130 -17.86 14.17 -3.63
CA ARG A 130 -17.22 15.38 -4.16
C ARG A 130 -15.72 15.09 -4.31
N THR A 131 -15.19 15.24 -5.51
CA THR A 131 -13.76 15.06 -5.76
C THR A 131 -12.94 16.11 -5.00
N ILE A 132 -12.08 15.65 -4.10
CA ILE A 132 -11.14 16.50 -3.37
C ILE A 132 -9.68 16.21 -3.73
N ALA A 133 -9.42 15.15 -4.50
CA ALA A 133 -8.08 14.72 -4.92
C ALA A 133 -7.21 15.85 -5.49
N MET A 134 -7.82 16.84 -6.17
CA MET A 134 -7.08 17.96 -6.75
C MET A 134 -6.71 19.04 -5.74
N SER A 135 -7.61 19.33 -4.80
CA SER A 135 -7.42 20.37 -3.78
C SER A 135 -6.52 19.95 -2.62
N LEU A 136 -6.22 18.65 -2.48
CA LEU A 136 -5.34 18.15 -1.41
C LEU A 136 -3.90 18.68 -1.47
N CYS A 137 -3.45 19.17 -2.63
CA CYS A 137 -2.12 19.78 -2.80
C CYS A 137 -2.14 21.32 -2.82
N ASP A 138 -3.29 21.97 -2.64
CA ASP A 138 -3.43 23.44 -2.77
C ASP A 138 -3.10 24.20 -1.46
N GLY A 139 -2.32 23.59 -0.55
CA GLY A 139 -1.99 24.12 0.79
C GLY A 139 -0.52 24.49 0.97
#